data_AF-A0A013T5E6-F1
#
_entry.id   AF-A0A013T5E6-F1
#
_cell.length_a   1.000
_cell.length_b   1.000
_cell.length_c   1.000
_cell.angle_alpha   90.00
_cell.angle_beta   90.00
_cell.angle_gamma   90.00
#
_symmetry.space_group_name_H-M   'P 1'
#
loop_
_entity.id
_entity.type
_entity.pdbx_description
1 polymer ?
#
loop_
_entity_poly.entity_id
_entity_poly.type
_entity_poly.pdbx_seq_one_letter_code
_entity_poly.pdbx_strand_id
1 'polypeptide(L)'
;MFNNETRNQHFISQVEQKLNCIDPTLPRERRRIYKFKIDDREELTFNLVNPLGVKIEKNLSFNDLYTFDVFSDRTRNNFEAFFGKYEDKIEEFTNNILDKIAKNEAITIEEIKDLVFCKMMNFIRNPFCIEKCLNTFGELSTVSPTDTHALREFQKIKKENIHVSPDVLSQLNITEDKYIQWLKIIFIFFSVKMPKGYLGELIIDAWLDINKKRIYVGVHSYDQEICLLSDRSFVDYGPALPKEFFCFAFNLNKNSFLSFMLFENTLENIKLFCPDLAPAIDSRNMTIDEISDHKPRIELLVSKNNIEALRGYNTQVVYQCHIHFFSASTSFLLNN
;
A
#
# COMPACT_ATOMS: atom_id res chain seq x y z
N MET A 1 10.32 1.84 20.22
CA MET A 1 11.43 1.03 20.77
C MET A 1 11.52 -0.22 19.90
N PHE A 2 12.71 -0.63 19.46
CA PHE A 2 12.88 -1.73 18.50
C PHE A 2 12.79 -3.13 19.12
N ASN A 3 13.11 -3.25 20.40
CA ASN A 3 13.20 -4.54 21.09
C ASN A 3 11.80 -5.11 21.42
N ASN A 4 11.52 -6.34 20.98
CA ASN A 4 10.33 -7.12 21.35
C ASN A 4 10.53 -8.62 21.05
N GLU A 5 9.53 -9.46 21.32
CA GLU A 5 9.58 -10.92 21.08
C GLU A 5 8.99 -11.36 19.73
N THR A 6 8.53 -10.42 18.88
CA THR A 6 7.78 -10.73 17.65
C THR A 6 8.68 -11.37 16.60
N ARG A 7 8.52 -12.69 16.44
CA ARG A 7 9.23 -13.48 15.43
C ARG A 7 8.48 -13.54 14.10
N ASN A 8 7.17 -13.84 14.12
CA ASN A 8 6.36 -13.89 12.91
C ASN A 8 5.88 -12.48 12.56
N GLN A 9 6.40 -11.94 11.47
CA GLN A 9 6.29 -10.52 11.13
C GLN A 9 5.49 -10.37 9.84
N HIS A 10 4.38 -9.63 9.93
CA HIS A 10 3.38 -9.49 8.87
C HIS A 10 3.76 -8.38 7.90
N PHE A 11 3.77 -8.68 6.61
CA PHE A 11 4.02 -7.68 5.57
C PHE A 11 2.75 -7.10 4.95
N ILE A 12 1.61 -7.76 5.17
CA ILE A 12 0.28 -7.17 5.07
C ILE A 12 -0.41 -7.35 6.42
N SER A 13 -0.89 -6.24 6.99
CA SER A 13 -1.38 -6.20 8.36
C SER A 13 -2.52 -7.20 8.56
N GLN A 14 -2.60 -7.75 9.78
CA GLN A 14 -3.73 -8.62 10.12
C GLN A 14 -5.05 -7.86 10.11
N VAL A 15 -5.02 -6.53 10.35
CA VAL A 15 -6.18 -5.64 10.24
C VAL A 15 -6.68 -5.57 8.79
N GLU A 16 -5.79 -5.42 7.81
CA GLU A 16 -6.19 -5.40 6.40
C GLU A 16 -6.73 -6.76 5.93
N GLN A 17 -6.12 -7.84 6.40
CA GLN A 17 -6.65 -9.18 6.16
C GLN A 17 -8.01 -9.39 6.83
N LYS A 18 -8.24 -8.86 8.05
CA LYS A 18 -9.52 -8.93 8.77
C LYS A 18 -10.63 -8.27 7.94
N LEU A 19 -10.38 -7.08 7.38
CA LEU A 19 -11.35 -6.35 6.56
C LEU A 19 -11.75 -7.11 5.28
N ASN A 20 -10.95 -8.12 4.89
CA ASN A 20 -11.14 -8.94 3.68
C ASN A 20 -11.42 -10.42 3.98
N CYS A 21 -11.65 -10.77 5.24
CA CYS A 21 -11.80 -12.17 5.63
C CYS A 21 -13.25 -12.66 5.50
N ILE A 22 -13.42 -13.98 5.59
CA ILE A 22 -14.72 -14.66 5.45
C ILE A 22 -15.72 -14.13 6.48
N ASP A 23 -15.27 -13.99 7.73
CA ASP A 23 -16.06 -13.44 8.83
C ASP A 23 -15.17 -12.61 9.78
N PRO A 24 -15.24 -11.27 9.73
CA PRO A 24 -14.43 -10.38 10.57
C PRO A 24 -14.88 -10.35 12.03
N THR A 25 -16.09 -10.82 12.34
CA THR A 25 -16.66 -10.82 13.69
C THR A 25 -16.06 -11.90 14.58
N LEU A 26 -15.46 -12.93 13.98
CA LEU A 26 -14.80 -14.00 14.71
C LEU A 26 -13.61 -13.49 15.53
N PRO A 27 -13.25 -14.17 16.64
CA PRO A 27 -12.00 -13.96 17.35
C PRO A 27 -10.77 -14.09 16.44
N ARG A 28 -9.70 -13.34 16.74
CA ARG A 28 -8.49 -13.19 15.89
C ARG A 28 -7.92 -14.54 15.42
N GLU A 29 -7.83 -15.51 16.33
CA GLU A 29 -7.27 -16.85 16.13
C GLU A 29 -8.12 -17.77 15.24
N ARG A 30 -9.38 -17.37 15.00
CA ARG A 30 -10.37 -18.09 14.18
C ARG A 30 -10.65 -17.42 12.83
N ARG A 31 -10.19 -16.19 12.60
CA ARG A 31 -10.40 -15.49 11.33
C ARG A 31 -9.63 -16.17 10.21
N ARG A 32 -10.33 -16.40 9.10
CA ARG A 32 -9.80 -17.06 7.90
C ARG A 32 -10.16 -16.26 6.65
N ILE A 33 -9.29 -16.31 5.67
CA ILE A 33 -9.44 -15.65 4.38
C ILE A 33 -9.22 -16.70 3.27
N TYR A 34 -9.98 -16.64 2.18
CA TYR A 34 -9.70 -17.51 1.04
C TYR A 34 -8.40 -17.07 0.39
N LYS A 35 -7.59 -18.06 0.00
CA LYS A 35 -6.29 -17.87 -0.64
C LYS A 35 -6.32 -18.62 -1.96
N PHE A 36 -6.04 -17.92 -3.05
CA PHE A 36 -5.97 -18.47 -4.38
C PHE A 36 -4.53 -18.39 -4.86
N LYS A 37 -4.03 -19.47 -5.45
CA LYS A 37 -2.73 -19.50 -6.10
C LYS A 37 -2.93 -19.26 -7.59
N ILE A 38 -2.17 -18.34 -8.16
CA ILE A 38 -2.17 -18.13 -9.60
C ILE A 38 -1.46 -19.28 -10.31
N ASP A 39 -2.09 -19.81 -11.34
CA ASP A 39 -1.48 -20.77 -12.26
C ASP A 39 -1.04 -20.07 -13.55
N ASP A 40 -1.93 -19.27 -14.15
CA ASP A 40 -1.63 -18.42 -15.31
C ASP A 40 -2.31 -17.05 -15.17
N ARG A 41 -1.54 -15.98 -15.35
CA ARG A 41 -2.01 -14.59 -15.21
C ARG A 41 -2.65 -14.04 -16.47
N GLU A 42 -2.21 -14.49 -17.63
CA GLU A 42 -2.70 -14.01 -18.93
C GLU A 42 -4.07 -14.63 -19.20
N GLU A 43 -4.22 -15.92 -18.87
CA GLU A 43 -5.50 -16.65 -18.98
C GLU A 43 -6.39 -16.52 -17.73
N LEU A 44 -5.96 -15.76 -16.71
CA LEU A 44 -6.64 -15.56 -15.44
C LEU A 44 -7.07 -16.88 -14.75
N THR A 45 -6.19 -17.88 -14.76
CA THR A 45 -6.43 -19.18 -14.13
C THR A 45 -5.76 -19.29 -12.76
N PHE A 46 -6.49 -19.87 -11.81
CA PHE A 46 -6.06 -19.98 -10.42
C PHE A 46 -6.76 -21.12 -9.70
N ASN A 47 -6.14 -21.58 -8.63
CA ASN A 47 -6.63 -22.65 -7.78
C ASN A 47 -6.85 -22.20 -6.34
N LEU A 48 -7.99 -22.58 -5.77
CA LEU A 48 -8.26 -22.38 -4.34
C LEU A 48 -7.33 -23.26 -3.51
N VAL A 49 -6.52 -22.64 -2.65
CA VAL A 49 -5.51 -23.37 -1.85
C VAL A 49 -6.14 -24.19 -0.74
N ASN A 50 -7.21 -23.69 -0.13
CA ASN A 50 -7.92 -24.40 0.94
C ASN A 50 -9.41 -24.00 0.95
N PRO A 51 -10.36 -24.96 0.86
CA PRO A 51 -11.79 -24.69 0.84
C PRO A 51 -12.34 -24.10 2.16
N LEU A 52 -11.58 -24.20 3.26
CA LEU A 52 -11.92 -23.57 4.55
C LEU A 52 -11.20 -22.24 4.76
N GLY A 53 -10.43 -21.76 3.78
CA GLY A 53 -9.55 -20.61 3.90
C GLY A 53 -8.31 -20.87 4.78
N VAL A 54 -7.40 -19.91 4.75
CA VAL A 54 -6.17 -19.91 5.56
C VAL A 54 -6.32 -18.97 6.74
N LYS A 55 -5.66 -19.28 7.86
CA LYS A 55 -5.72 -18.41 9.04
C LYS A 55 -4.90 -17.14 8.85
N ILE A 56 -5.46 -16.00 9.25
CA ILE A 56 -4.80 -14.68 9.14
C ILE A 56 -3.56 -14.58 10.05
N GLU A 57 -3.60 -15.21 11.23
CA GLU A 57 -2.53 -15.14 12.25
C GLU A 57 -1.13 -15.52 11.72
N LYS A 58 -1.07 -16.32 10.65
CA LYS A 58 0.17 -16.85 10.03
C LYS A 58 0.24 -16.58 8.53
N ASN A 59 -0.68 -15.81 7.97
CA ASN A 59 -0.73 -15.52 6.55
C ASN A 59 -0.07 -14.16 6.25
N LEU A 60 0.59 -14.06 5.09
CA LEU A 60 1.31 -12.86 4.66
C LEU A 60 2.33 -12.38 5.69
N SER A 61 3.12 -13.33 6.20
CA SER A 61 4.16 -13.10 7.19
C SER A 61 5.35 -14.00 6.95
N PHE A 62 6.52 -13.58 7.40
CA PHE A 62 7.72 -14.41 7.48
C PHE A 62 8.32 -14.32 8.88
N ASN A 63 9.07 -15.33 9.28
CA ASN A 63 9.84 -15.25 10.51
C ASN A 63 11.04 -14.32 10.30
N ASP A 64 11.25 -13.40 11.24
CA ASP A 64 12.43 -12.54 11.33
C ASP A 64 12.64 -11.58 10.12
N LEU A 65 11.60 -11.32 9.32
CA LEU A 65 11.60 -10.49 8.09
C LEU A 65 12.11 -9.05 8.23
N TYR A 66 11.98 -8.48 9.41
CA TYR A 66 12.31 -7.11 9.75
C TYR A 66 13.32 -7.05 10.90
N THR A 67 13.90 -8.20 11.26
CA THR A 67 14.79 -8.34 12.40
C THR A 67 16.23 -8.07 11.99
N PHE A 68 16.90 -7.22 12.77
CA PHE A 68 18.29 -6.80 12.54
C PHE A 68 19.17 -6.96 13.79
N ASP A 69 18.66 -7.62 14.82
CA ASP A 69 19.40 -8.01 16.03
C ASP A 69 18.60 -9.06 16.79
N VAL A 70 19.24 -10.12 17.32
CA VAL A 70 18.59 -11.17 18.13
C VAL A 70 19.40 -11.40 19.40
N PHE A 71 18.73 -11.37 20.56
CA PHE A 71 19.33 -11.50 21.87
C PHE A 71 19.14 -12.89 22.48
N SER A 72 19.96 -13.23 23.48
CA SER A 72 19.95 -14.53 24.16
C SER A 72 18.65 -14.80 24.94
N ASP A 73 17.96 -13.75 25.36
CA ASP A 73 16.65 -13.81 26.04
C ASP A 73 15.46 -14.01 25.09
N ARG A 74 15.72 -14.25 23.80
CA ARG A 74 14.74 -14.40 22.71
C ARG A 74 14.08 -13.11 22.24
N THR A 75 14.42 -11.96 22.82
CA THR A 75 14.05 -10.66 22.27
C THR A 75 14.85 -10.36 21.01
N ARG A 76 14.36 -9.44 20.21
CA ARG A 76 14.91 -9.08 18.90
C ARG A 76 14.65 -7.60 18.63
N ASN A 77 15.59 -6.92 17.98
CA ASN A 77 15.33 -5.59 17.43
C ASN A 77 14.71 -5.72 16.04
N ASN A 78 13.52 -5.15 15.88
CA ASN A 78 12.78 -5.15 14.62
C ASN A 78 11.86 -3.93 14.50
N PHE A 79 11.17 -3.81 13.37
CA PHE A 79 10.33 -2.66 13.02
C PHE A 79 8.85 -2.76 13.45
N GLU A 80 8.42 -3.86 14.08
CA GLU A 80 7.00 -4.14 14.34
C GLU A 80 6.30 -3.05 15.15
N ALA A 81 6.98 -2.50 16.17
CA ALA A 81 6.42 -1.43 16.98
C ALA A 81 6.14 -0.15 16.16
N PHE A 82 6.91 0.11 15.11
CA PHE A 82 6.69 1.25 14.22
C PHE A 82 5.54 0.99 13.26
N PHE A 83 5.39 -0.25 12.77
CA PHE A 83 4.25 -0.61 11.93
C PHE A 83 2.93 -0.57 12.70
N GLY A 84 2.91 -1.13 13.92
CA GLY A 84 1.71 -1.19 14.77
C GLY A 84 1.04 0.17 14.99
N LYS A 85 1.84 1.24 15.19
CA LYS A 85 1.36 2.64 15.35
C LYS A 85 0.33 3.05 14.28
N TYR A 86 0.51 2.55 13.06
CA TYR A 86 -0.29 2.94 11.91
C TYR A 86 -1.22 1.81 11.45
N GLU A 87 -0.86 0.54 11.65
CA GLU A 87 -1.76 -0.59 11.37
C GLU A 87 -3.09 -0.48 12.14
N ASP A 88 -3.02 -0.06 13.40
CA ASP A 88 -4.19 0.09 14.28
C ASP A 88 -5.19 1.12 13.75
N LYS A 89 -4.74 2.04 12.88
CA LYS A 89 -5.57 3.10 12.30
C LYS A 89 -6.22 2.73 10.96
N ILE A 90 -5.77 1.66 10.30
CA ILE A 90 -6.26 1.28 8.96
C ILE A 90 -7.78 1.08 8.96
N GLU A 91 -8.29 0.31 9.92
CA GLU A 91 -9.73 0.03 10.03
C GLU A 91 -10.53 1.28 10.41
N GLU A 92 -10.02 2.10 11.34
CA GLU A 92 -10.64 3.37 11.73
C GLU A 92 -10.78 4.32 10.53
N PHE A 93 -9.67 4.58 9.83
CA PHE A 93 -9.66 5.49 8.67
C PHE A 93 -10.50 4.96 7.51
N THR A 94 -10.47 3.65 7.27
CA THR A 94 -11.31 3.02 6.25
C THR A 94 -12.79 3.22 6.57
N ASN A 95 -13.23 2.90 7.79
CA ASN A 95 -14.63 3.02 8.18
C ASN A 95 -15.09 4.48 8.19
N ASN A 96 -14.25 5.40 8.68
CA ASN A 96 -14.59 6.83 8.67
C ASN A 96 -14.84 7.36 7.25
N ILE A 97 -13.97 7.03 6.29
CA ILE A 97 -14.16 7.43 4.88
C ILE A 97 -15.45 6.84 4.30
N LEU A 98 -15.71 5.55 4.53
CA LEU A 98 -16.89 4.87 4.00
C LEU A 98 -18.20 5.37 4.66
N ASP A 99 -18.19 5.65 5.96
CA ASP A 99 -19.33 6.19 6.70
C ASP A 99 -19.67 7.61 6.24
N LYS A 100 -18.65 8.45 6.01
CA LYS A 100 -18.84 9.79 5.45
C LYS A 100 -19.45 9.73 4.06
N ILE A 101 -18.97 8.82 3.21
CA ILE A 101 -19.56 8.59 1.89
C ILE A 101 -21.03 8.18 2.01
N ALA A 102 -21.35 7.24 2.90
CA ALA A 102 -22.73 6.78 3.10
C ALA A 102 -23.66 7.90 3.60
N LYS A 103 -23.14 8.85 4.37
CA LYS A 103 -23.87 10.02 4.90
C LYS A 103 -23.79 11.25 4.00
N ASN A 104 -23.11 11.18 2.86
CA ASN A 104 -22.82 12.32 1.98
C ASN A 104 -22.12 13.48 2.70
N GLU A 105 -21.22 13.15 3.63
CA GLU A 105 -20.37 14.09 4.35
C GLU A 105 -19.07 14.36 3.59
N ALA A 106 -18.51 15.55 3.78
CA ALA A 106 -17.24 15.93 3.15
C ALA A 106 -16.06 15.13 3.74
N ILE A 107 -15.22 14.60 2.86
CA ILE A 107 -13.93 13.97 3.19
C ILE A 107 -12.83 15.02 3.01
N THR A 108 -11.97 15.17 4.01
CA THR A 108 -10.85 16.11 3.95
C THR A 108 -9.62 15.47 3.30
N ILE A 109 -8.68 16.29 2.85
CA ILE A 109 -7.42 15.79 2.29
C ILE A 109 -6.58 15.09 3.35
N GLU A 110 -6.61 15.56 4.59
CA GLU A 110 -5.91 14.95 5.72
C GLU A 110 -6.39 13.51 5.93
N GLU A 111 -7.69 13.25 5.84
CA GLU A 111 -8.25 11.90 5.96
C GLU A 111 -7.77 10.96 4.83
N ILE A 112 -7.70 11.48 3.60
CA ILE A 112 -7.13 10.72 2.48
C ILE A 112 -5.64 10.47 2.68
N LYS A 113 -4.88 11.49 3.08
CA LYS A 113 -3.43 11.38 3.32
C LYS A 113 -3.13 10.35 4.40
N ASP A 114 -3.87 10.38 5.49
CA ASP A 114 -3.72 9.46 6.62
C ASP A 114 -3.99 8.00 6.18
N LEU A 115 -5.05 7.76 5.42
CA LEU A 115 -5.34 6.44 4.87
C LEU A 115 -4.27 5.99 3.86
N VAL A 116 -3.91 6.86 2.91
CA VAL A 116 -2.91 6.57 1.87
C VAL A 116 -1.56 6.29 2.50
N PHE A 117 -1.15 7.05 3.53
CA PHE A 117 0.06 6.76 4.28
C PHE A 117 0.03 5.34 4.83
N CYS A 118 -1.05 4.97 5.53
CA CYS A 118 -1.16 3.63 6.11
C CYS A 118 -1.11 2.51 5.05
N LYS A 119 -1.76 2.70 3.90
CA LYS A 119 -1.74 1.75 2.79
C LYS A 119 -0.38 1.68 2.09
N MET A 120 0.30 2.82 1.92
CA MET A 120 1.65 2.90 1.37
C MET A 120 2.67 2.16 2.22
N MET A 121 2.49 2.11 3.55
CA MET A 121 3.42 1.33 4.37
C MET A 121 3.37 -0.16 4.03
N ASN A 122 2.19 -0.70 3.73
CA ASN A 122 2.09 -2.10 3.31
C ASN A 122 2.93 -2.33 2.05
N PHE A 123 2.88 -1.43 1.07
CA PHE A 123 3.77 -1.47 -0.08
C PHE A 123 5.26 -1.40 0.30
N ILE A 124 5.66 -0.42 1.11
CA ILE A 124 7.07 -0.19 1.47
C ILE A 124 7.67 -1.39 2.21
N ARG A 125 6.89 -2.00 3.13
CA ARG A 125 7.33 -3.16 3.91
C ARG A 125 7.02 -4.50 3.25
N ASN A 126 6.41 -4.53 2.06
CA ASN A 126 6.12 -5.78 1.39
C ASN A 126 7.39 -6.38 0.76
N PRO A 127 7.81 -7.60 1.14
CA PRO A 127 9.01 -8.20 0.57
C PRO A 127 8.84 -8.55 -0.92
N PHE A 128 7.60 -8.71 -1.40
CA PHE A 128 7.30 -8.92 -2.82
C PHE A 128 7.39 -7.62 -3.64
N CYS A 129 7.70 -6.50 -2.99
CA CYS A 129 7.82 -5.17 -3.60
C CYS A 129 9.21 -4.57 -3.44
N ILE A 130 10.21 -5.33 -2.98
CA ILE A 130 11.58 -4.84 -2.72
C ILE A 130 12.17 -4.12 -3.92
N GLU A 131 12.16 -4.72 -5.11
CA GLU A 131 12.69 -4.09 -6.32
C GLU A 131 12.02 -2.74 -6.61
N LYS A 132 10.69 -2.69 -6.51
CA LYS A 132 9.94 -1.45 -6.74
C LYS A 132 10.23 -0.42 -5.66
N CYS A 133 10.31 -0.82 -4.40
CA CYS A 133 10.67 0.03 -3.28
C CYS A 133 12.08 0.63 -3.45
N LEU A 134 13.05 -0.17 -3.90
CA LEU A 134 14.40 0.30 -4.23
C LEU A 134 14.39 1.28 -5.41
N ASN A 135 13.59 1.03 -6.45
CA ASN A 135 13.47 1.96 -7.58
C ASN A 135 12.81 3.29 -7.20
N THR A 136 11.87 3.28 -6.25
CA THR A 136 11.13 4.47 -5.82
C THR A 136 11.85 5.25 -4.71
N PHE A 137 12.48 4.56 -3.76
CA PHE A 137 13.05 5.15 -2.54
C PHE A 137 14.55 4.82 -2.37
N GLY A 138 15.22 4.37 -3.42
CA GLY A 138 16.61 3.88 -3.37
C GLY A 138 17.60 4.87 -2.78
N GLU A 139 17.40 6.17 -3.00
CA GLU A 139 18.23 7.22 -2.42
C GLU A 139 18.25 7.17 -0.88
N LEU A 140 17.16 6.75 -0.23
CA LEU A 140 17.09 6.62 1.23
C LEU A 140 18.02 5.52 1.76
N SER A 141 18.40 4.55 0.94
CA SER A 141 19.35 3.50 1.34
C SER A 141 20.79 4.02 1.49
N THR A 142 21.08 5.21 0.92
CA THR A 142 22.41 5.82 0.88
C THR A 142 22.65 6.85 1.98
N VAL A 143 21.59 7.25 2.70
CA VAL A 143 21.69 8.23 3.79
C VAL A 143 21.77 7.54 5.15
N SER A 144 22.10 8.30 6.19
CA SER A 144 22.17 7.79 7.56
C SER A 144 21.57 8.82 8.54
N PRO A 145 20.96 8.36 9.65
CA PRO A 145 20.49 9.27 10.68
C PRO A 145 21.65 10.04 11.32
N THR A 146 21.42 11.29 11.70
CA THR A 146 22.39 12.11 12.45
C THR A 146 22.20 12.03 13.96
N ASP A 147 20.99 11.66 14.43
CA ASP A 147 20.73 11.38 15.84
C ASP A 147 21.59 10.19 16.30
N THR A 148 22.25 10.34 17.44
CA THR A 148 23.23 9.35 17.92
C THR A 148 22.59 8.01 18.24
N HIS A 149 21.38 8.00 18.80
CA HIS A 149 20.69 6.75 19.13
C HIS A 149 20.20 6.06 17.86
N ALA A 150 19.53 6.79 16.96
CA ALA A 150 19.08 6.25 15.68
C ALA A 150 20.25 5.74 14.82
N LEU A 151 21.37 6.45 14.78
CA LEU A 151 22.56 6.02 14.04
C LEU A 151 23.12 4.69 14.57
N ARG A 152 23.18 4.52 15.90
CA ARG A 152 23.63 3.26 16.52
C ARG A 152 22.76 2.07 16.13
N GLU A 153 21.44 2.25 16.13
CA GLU A 153 20.51 1.19 15.71
C GLU A 153 20.59 0.94 14.20
N PHE A 154 20.69 1.99 13.38
CA PHE A 154 20.85 1.88 11.93
C PHE A 154 22.11 1.10 11.52
N GLN A 155 23.22 1.29 12.24
CA GLN A 155 24.48 0.59 11.98
C GLN A 155 24.42 -0.92 12.25
N LYS A 156 23.38 -1.41 12.94
CA LYS A 156 23.14 -2.84 13.13
C LYS A 156 22.53 -3.51 11.88
N ILE A 157 22.02 -2.74 10.92
CA ILE A 157 21.48 -3.27 9.66
C ILE A 157 22.64 -3.58 8.70
N LYS A 158 23.24 -4.74 8.90
CA LYS A 158 24.39 -5.25 8.15
C LYS A 158 24.32 -6.77 8.02
N LYS A 159 25.09 -7.31 7.09
CA LYS A 159 25.09 -8.72 6.69
C LYS A 159 25.18 -9.69 7.87
N GLU A 160 26.05 -9.41 8.84
CA GLU A 160 26.29 -10.29 9.98
C GLU A 160 25.08 -10.40 10.94
N ASN A 161 24.14 -9.46 10.82
CA ASN A 161 22.96 -9.33 11.68
C ASN A 161 21.65 -9.63 10.94
N ILE A 162 21.72 -10.18 9.72
CA ILE A 162 20.53 -10.59 8.98
C ILE A 162 20.13 -12.00 9.42
N HIS A 163 18.87 -12.13 9.88
CA HIS A 163 18.34 -13.38 10.45
C HIS A 163 17.27 -14.05 9.59
N VAL A 164 16.88 -13.44 8.47
CA VAL A 164 15.96 -14.06 7.51
C VAL A 164 16.63 -15.30 6.89
N SER A 165 15.87 -16.38 6.65
CA SER A 165 16.47 -17.60 6.10
C SER A 165 16.87 -17.43 4.63
N PRO A 166 17.93 -18.13 4.16
CA PRO A 166 18.29 -18.15 2.73
C PRO A 166 17.13 -18.60 1.83
N ASP A 167 16.28 -19.51 2.31
CA ASP A 167 15.10 -19.97 1.60
C ASP A 167 14.08 -18.84 1.37
N VAL A 168 13.92 -17.93 2.33
CA VAL A 168 13.03 -16.77 2.16
C VAL A 168 13.62 -15.82 1.12
N LEU A 169 14.91 -15.49 1.17
CA LEU A 169 15.54 -14.65 0.13
C LEU A 169 15.40 -15.26 -1.27
N SER A 170 15.55 -16.58 -1.36
CA SER A 170 15.32 -17.35 -2.60
C SER A 170 13.86 -17.26 -3.06
N GLN A 171 12.89 -17.43 -2.16
CA GLN A 171 11.45 -17.28 -2.48
C GLN A 171 11.10 -15.87 -2.97
N LEU A 172 11.78 -14.85 -2.44
CA LEU A 172 11.61 -13.46 -2.86
C LEU A 172 12.35 -13.11 -4.16
N ASN A 173 13.25 -13.99 -4.63
CA ASN A 173 14.17 -13.74 -5.73
C ASN A 173 14.97 -12.44 -5.54
N ILE A 174 15.48 -12.23 -4.32
CA ILE A 174 16.20 -11.02 -3.91
C ILE A 174 17.58 -11.38 -3.37
N THR A 175 18.59 -10.59 -3.72
CA THR A 175 19.93 -10.73 -3.14
C THR A 175 19.96 -10.17 -1.71
N GLU A 176 20.85 -10.71 -0.88
CA GLU A 176 21.06 -10.23 0.48
C GLU A 176 21.38 -8.72 0.53
N ASP A 177 22.18 -8.21 -0.42
CA ASP A 177 22.50 -6.78 -0.50
C ASP A 177 21.26 -5.91 -0.75
N LYS A 178 20.38 -6.31 -1.68
CA LYS A 178 19.12 -5.61 -1.95
C LYS A 178 18.19 -5.66 -0.74
N TYR A 179 18.15 -6.80 -0.04
CA TYR A 179 17.39 -6.94 1.19
C TYR A 179 17.90 -6.01 2.30
N ILE A 180 19.22 -5.90 2.49
CA ILE A 180 19.83 -4.96 3.45
C ILE A 180 19.50 -3.50 3.09
N GLN A 181 19.61 -3.14 1.80
CA GLN A 181 19.24 -1.79 1.34
C GLN A 181 17.77 -1.49 1.64
N TRP A 182 16.89 -2.46 1.44
CA TRP A 182 15.48 -2.33 1.75
C TRP A 182 15.21 -2.15 3.25
N LEU A 183 15.87 -2.91 4.14
CA LEU A 183 15.76 -2.69 5.58
C LEU A 183 16.26 -1.30 6.00
N LYS A 184 17.31 -0.78 5.34
CA LYS A 184 17.78 0.60 5.56
C LYS A 184 16.73 1.63 5.16
N ILE A 185 16.06 1.44 4.01
CA ILE A 185 14.95 2.28 3.58
C ILE A 185 13.84 2.26 4.64
N ILE A 186 13.42 1.08 5.10
CA ILE A 186 12.39 0.94 6.15
C ILE A 186 12.82 1.69 7.42
N PHE A 187 14.07 1.54 7.86
CA PHE A 187 14.58 2.25 9.04
C PHE A 187 14.46 3.77 8.86
N ILE A 188 15.00 4.30 7.75
CA ILE A 188 15.00 5.73 7.46
C ILE A 188 13.57 6.26 7.38
N PHE A 189 12.69 5.54 6.70
CA PHE A 189 11.31 5.94 6.49
C PHE A 189 10.49 5.97 7.80
N PHE A 190 10.57 4.91 8.61
CA PHE A 190 9.67 4.74 9.76
C PHE A 190 10.26 5.15 11.11
N SER A 191 11.58 5.17 11.24
CA SER A 191 12.23 5.33 12.56
C SER A 191 12.91 6.68 12.75
N VAL A 192 13.24 7.40 11.66
CA VAL A 192 13.89 8.71 11.75
C VAL A 192 12.86 9.78 12.10
N LYS A 193 13.02 10.38 13.28
CA LYS A 193 12.18 11.48 13.75
C LYS A 193 12.73 12.81 13.27
N MET A 194 11.85 13.61 12.69
CA MET A 194 12.06 14.98 12.23
C MET A 194 11.26 15.94 13.13
N PRO A 195 11.51 17.26 13.08
CA PRO A 195 10.79 18.23 13.94
C PRO A 195 9.27 18.18 13.83
N LYS A 196 8.73 17.80 12.66
CA LYS A 196 7.29 17.80 12.35
C LYS A 196 6.65 16.40 12.29
N GLY A 197 7.39 15.32 12.59
CA GLY A 197 6.88 13.95 12.43
C GLY A 197 7.99 12.97 12.11
N TYR A 198 7.65 11.78 11.66
CA TYR A 198 8.61 10.82 11.09
C TYR A 198 8.93 11.18 9.65
N LEU A 199 10.14 10.86 9.19
CA LEU A 199 10.58 11.22 7.83
C LEU A 199 9.63 10.68 6.75
N GLY A 200 9.15 9.45 6.90
CA GLY A 200 8.16 8.86 5.99
C GLY A 200 6.87 9.65 5.90
N GLU A 201 6.35 10.16 7.03
CA GLU A 201 5.14 11.00 7.07
C GLU A 201 5.37 12.27 6.22
N LEU A 202 6.54 12.91 6.38
CA LEU A 202 6.92 14.10 5.61
C LEU A 202 7.12 13.81 4.11
N ILE A 203 7.64 12.64 3.75
CA ILE A 203 7.80 12.23 2.35
C ILE A 203 6.42 12.08 1.69
N ILE A 204 5.49 11.41 2.34
CA ILE A 204 4.12 11.23 1.81
C ILE A 204 3.38 12.57 1.77
N ASP A 205 3.57 13.43 2.77
CA ASP A 205 3.00 14.78 2.76
C ASP A 205 3.50 15.63 1.59
N ALA A 206 4.80 15.57 1.29
CA ALA A 206 5.39 16.26 0.16
C ALA A 206 4.89 15.67 -1.18
N TRP A 207 4.67 14.36 -1.23
CA TRP A 207 4.17 13.68 -2.43
C TRP A 207 2.70 14.02 -2.72
N LEU A 208 1.93 14.28 -1.68
CA LEU A 208 0.52 14.69 -1.73
C LEU A 208 0.36 16.21 -1.51
N ASP A 209 1.39 17.01 -1.83
CA ASP A 209 1.34 18.47 -1.71
C ASP A 209 0.47 19.08 -2.82
N ILE A 210 -0.76 19.45 -2.47
CA ILE A 210 -1.74 20.05 -3.37
C ILE A 210 -1.28 21.39 -3.96
N ASN A 211 -0.27 22.04 -3.39
CA ASN A 211 0.27 23.25 -3.99
C ASN A 211 1.03 22.96 -5.30
N LYS A 212 1.55 21.74 -5.43
CA LYS A 212 2.37 21.28 -6.55
C LYS A 212 1.68 20.21 -7.40
N LYS A 213 0.77 19.45 -6.80
CA LYS A 213 0.15 18.27 -7.40
C LYS A 213 -1.34 18.47 -7.61
N ARG A 214 -1.87 17.77 -8.62
CA ARG A 214 -3.29 17.43 -8.70
C ARG A 214 -3.48 15.99 -8.24
N ILE A 215 -4.53 15.76 -7.47
CA ILE A 215 -4.83 14.47 -6.84
C ILE A 215 -6.25 14.08 -7.23
N TYR A 216 -6.42 12.88 -7.77
CA TYR A 216 -7.73 12.29 -8.05
C TYR A 216 -7.88 11.07 -7.16
N VAL A 217 -9.00 10.97 -6.46
CA VAL A 217 -9.29 9.86 -5.56
C VAL A 217 -10.61 9.23 -6.00
N GLY A 218 -10.58 7.96 -6.37
CA GLY A 218 -11.77 7.17 -6.65
C GLY A 218 -12.08 6.25 -5.48
N VAL A 219 -13.24 6.38 -4.83
CA VAL A 219 -13.72 5.40 -3.85
C VAL A 219 -14.87 4.62 -4.45
N HIS A 220 -14.68 3.31 -4.56
CA HIS A 220 -15.63 2.39 -5.18
C HIS A 220 -16.16 1.44 -4.12
N SER A 221 -17.48 1.36 -3.96
CA SER A 221 -18.13 0.48 -2.99
C SER A 221 -19.22 -0.39 -3.62
N TYR A 222 -19.38 -1.61 -3.10
CA TYR A 222 -20.23 -2.63 -3.67
C TYR A 222 -21.14 -3.25 -2.59
N ASP A 223 -22.42 -3.43 -2.90
CA ASP A 223 -23.36 -3.98 -1.90
C ASP A 223 -23.16 -5.49 -1.70
N GLN A 224 -22.80 -6.21 -2.78
CA GLN A 224 -22.68 -7.67 -2.79
C GLN A 224 -21.34 -8.17 -3.34
N GLU A 225 -20.77 -7.43 -4.29
CA GLU A 225 -19.59 -7.88 -5.02
C GLU A 225 -18.30 -7.70 -4.22
N ILE A 226 -17.33 -8.57 -4.52
CA ILE A 226 -16.12 -8.73 -3.70
C ILE A 226 -14.91 -8.10 -4.37
N CYS A 227 -14.23 -7.24 -3.63
CA CYS A 227 -12.91 -6.72 -3.97
C CYS A 227 -11.83 -7.70 -3.50
N LEU A 228 -10.93 -8.07 -4.40
CA LEU A 228 -9.81 -8.95 -4.08
C LEU A 228 -8.73 -8.19 -3.30
N LEU A 229 -7.97 -8.93 -2.48
CA LEU A 229 -6.78 -8.44 -1.79
C LEU A 229 -5.54 -9.07 -2.41
N SER A 230 -4.62 -8.24 -2.91
CA SER A 230 -3.34 -8.67 -3.46
C SER A 230 -2.35 -9.05 -2.34
N ASP A 231 -1.52 -10.07 -2.54
CA ASP A 231 -0.36 -10.34 -1.67
C ASP A 231 0.71 -9.23 -1.71
N ARG A 232 0.58 -8.27 -2.64
CA ARG A 232 1.37 -7.04 -2.71
C ARG A 232 0.72 -5.82 -2.04
N SER A 233 -0.54 -5.93 -1.60
CA SER A 233 -1.40 -4.89 -0.99
C SER A 233 -1.91 -3.76 -1.91
N PHE A 234 -1.48 -3.71 -3.17
CA PHE A 234 -1.91 -2.67 -4.11
C PHE A 234 -1.94 -3.19 -5.55
N VAL A 235 -2.54 -2.37 -6.41
CA VAL A 235 -2.49 -2.46 -7.87
C VAL A 235 -1.79 -1.20 -8.40
N ASP A 236 -0.88 -1.36 -9.34
CA ASP A 236 -0.19 -0.29 -10.05
C ASP A 236 -0.80 -0.06 -11.43
N TYR A 237 -1.42 1.10 -11.63
CA TYR A 237 -1.87 1.55 -12.95
C TYR A 237 -0.87 2.49 -13.62
N GLY A 238 0.19 2.90 -12.92
CA GLY A 238 1.21 3.82 -13.44
C GLY A 238 1.80 3.43 -14.81
N PRO A 239 2.14 2.15 -15.07
CA PRO A 239 2.68 1.73 -16.37
C PRO A 239 1.73 1.95 -17.56
N ALA A 240 0.42 2.07 -17.33
CA ALA A 240 -0.57 2.34 -18.38
C ALA A 240 -0.81 3.84 -18.61
N LEU A 241 -0.17 4.70 -17.83
CA LEU A 241 -0.34 6.16 -17.85
C LEU A 241 0.91 6.86 -18.37
N PRO A 242 0.82 8.16 -18.71
CA PRO A 242 2.01 8.94 -19.04
C PRO A 242 3.06 8.86 -17.92
N LYS A 243 4.35 8.91 -18.28
CA LYS A 243 5.48 8.63 -17.38
C LYS A 243 5.50 9.48 -16.08
N GLU A 244 4.92 10.67 -16.11
CA GLU A 244 4.86 11.59 -14.95
C GLU A 244 3.70 11.31 -13.99
N PHE A 245 2.84 10.36 -14.34
CA PHE A 245 1.63 10.06 -13.59
C PHE A 245 1.91 8.89 -12.66
N PHE A 246 1.40 9.03 -11.45
CA PHE A 246 1.39 7.96 -10.48
C PHE A 246 -0.06 7.57 -10.22
N CYS A 247 -0.39 6.28 -10.31
CA CYS A 247 -1.74 5.81 -10.06
C CYS A 247 -1.73 4.42 -9.42
N PHE A 248 -2.18 4.33 -8.18
CA PHE A 248 -2.32 3.08 -7.44
C PHE A 248 -3.78 2.87 -7.06
N ALA A 249 -4.14 1.61 -6.82
CA ALA A 249 -5.34 1.28 -6.07
C ALA A 249 -5.02 0.37 -4.87
N PHE A 250 -5.71 0.64 -3.76
CA PHE A 250 -5.64 -0.10 -2.52
C PHE A 250 -7.00 -0.71 -2.19
N ASN A 251 -6.98 -1.96 -1.74
CA ASN A 251 -8.15 -2.57 -1.13
C ASN A 251 -8.48 -1.82 0.17
N LEU A 252 -9.75 -1.46 0.40
CA LEU A 252 -10.20 -0.90 1.67
C LEU A 252 -10.76 -2.00 2.57
N ASN A 253 -11.73 -2.74 2.06
CA ASN A 253 -12.32 -3.92 2.69
C ASN A 253 -12.83 -4.88 1.60
N LYS A 254 -13.50 -5.97 2.00
CA LYS A 254 -14.01 -6.98 1.07
C LYS A 254 -14.96 -6.45 -0.01
N ASN A 255 -15.54 -5.27 0.13
CA ASN A 255 -16.56 -4.69 -0.75
C ASN A 255 -16.19 -3.28 -1.24
N SER A 256 -14.98 -2.79 -0.98
CA SER A 256 -14.59 -1.44 -1.38
C SER A 256 -13.09 -1.36 -1.68
N PHE A 257 -12.74 -0.55 -2.67
CA PHE A 257 -11.36 -0.17 -2.95
C PHE A 257 -11.25 1.33 -3.22
N LEU A 258 -10.06 1.85 -2.99
CA LEU A 258 -9.68 3.23 -3.29
C LEU A 258 -8.65 3.21 -4.42
N SER A 259 -8.87 4.01 -5.45
CA SER A 259 -7.84 4.39 -6.41
C SER A 259 -7.39 5.81 -6.12
N PHE A 260 -6.10 6.10 -6.30
CA PHE A 260 -5.63 7.47 -6.32
C PHE A 260 -4.62 7.67 -7.43
N MET A 261 -4.76 8.80 -8.11
CA MET A 261 -3.85 9.25 -9.14
C MET A 261 -3.30 10.63 -8.76
N LEU A 262 -2.02 10.85 -9.01
CA LEU A 262 -1.39 12.16 -8.86
C LEU A 262 -0.44 12.46 -10.01
N PHE A 263 -0.34 13.74 -10.34
CA PHE A 263 0.59 14.28 -11.32
C PHE A 263 0.94 15.73 -10.99
N GLU A 264 2.05 16.24 -11.53
CA GLU A 264 2.45 17.65 -11.36
C GLU A 264 1.37 18.58 -11.91
N ASN A 265 1.04 19.64 -11.17
CA ASN A 265 0.04 20.64 -11.55
C ASN A 265 0.60 21.57 -12.64
N THR A 266 0.75 21.04 -13.86
CA THR A 266 1.19 21.76 -15.06
C THR A 266 0.10 21.72 -16.12
N LEU A 267 0.08 22.72 -17.01
CA LEU A 267 -0.86 22.73 -18.13
C LEU A 267 -0.69 21.50 -19.03
N GLU A 268 0.55 21.06 -19.25
CA GLU A 268 0.86 19.88 -20.04
C GLU A 268 0.22 18.62 -19.46
N ASN A 269 0.41 18.36 -18.16
CA ASN A 269 -0.17 17.19 -17.52
C ASN A 269 -1.71 17.28 -17.44
N ILE A 270 -2.28 18.46 -17.24
CA ILE A 270 -3.74 18.64 -17.29
C ILE A 270 -4.30 18.30 -18.67
N LYS A 271 -3.63 18.73 -19.76
CA LYS A 271 -4.03 18.41 -21.13
C LYS A 271 -3.90 16.92 -21.43
N LEU A 272 -2.86 16.25 -20.93
CA LEU A 272 -2.70 14.80 -21.06
C LEU A 272 -3.81 14.04 -20.34
N PHE A 273 -4.18 14.49 -19.14
CA PHE A 273 -5.21 13.85 -18.34
C PHE A 273 -6.63 14.12 -18.86
N CYS A 274 -6.90 15.34 -19.33
CA CYS A 274 -8.16 15.76 -19.90
C CYS A 274 -7.96 16.34 -21.30
N PRO A 275 -7.78 15.48 -22.34
CA PRO A 275 -7.54 15.93 -23.71
C PRO A 275 -8.63 16.87 -24.24
N ASP A 276 -9.89 16.66 -23.82
CA ASP A 276 -11.03 17.49 -24.21
C ASP A 276 -10.92 18.94 -23.70
N LEU A 277 -10.14 19.18 -22.65
CA LEU A 277 -9.89 20.52 -22.11
C LEU A 277 -8.78 21.25 -22.88
N ALA A 278 -7.92 20.53 -23.62
CA ALA A 278 -6.76 21.11 -24.29
C ALA A 278 -7.13 22.22 -25.30
N PRO A 279 -8.14 22.08 -26.18
CA PRO A 279 -8.53 23.15 -27.10
C PRO A 279 -8.99 24.42 -26.38
N ALA A 280 -9.67 24.28 -25.24
CA ALA A 280 -10.14 25.42 -24.45
C ALA A 280 -8.97 26.14 -23.76
N ILE A 281 -8.00 25.39 -23.21
CA ILE A 281 -6.78 25.94 -22.61
C ILE A 281 -6.00 26.74 -23.65
N ASP A 282 -5.80 26.17 -24.84
CA ASP A 282 -4.99 26.78 -25.90
C ASP A 282 -5.68 28.00 -26.52
N SER A 283 -6.96 27.89 -26.86
CA SER A 283 -7.69 29.00 -27.50
C SER A 283 -7.90 30.20 -26.59
N ARG A 284 -7.96 30.00 -25.27
CA ARG A 284 -8.15 31.06 -24.27
C ARG A 284 -6.83 31.48 -23.60
N ASN A 285 -5.71 30.87 -23.97
CA ASN A 285 -4.40 31.07 -23.35
C ASN A 285 -4.45 30.99 -21.81
N MET A 286 -5.16 29.98 -21.29
CA MET A 286 -5.39 29.84 -19.86
C MET A 286 -4.08 29.55 -19.12
N THR A 287 -3.91 30.21 -17.98
CA THR A 287 -2.84 29.97 -17.03
C THR A 287 -3.16 28.82 -16.08
N ILE A 288 -2.14 28.28 -15.42
CA ILE A 288 -2.32 27.23 -14.42
C ILE A 288 -3.13 27.71 -13.21
N ASP A 289 -3.01 28.99 -12.86
CA ASP A 289 -3.73 29.60 -11.75
C ASP A 289 -5.22 29.72 -12.10
N GLU A 290 -5.55 30.21 -13.30
CA GLU A 290 -6.94 30.25 -13.77
C GLU A 290 -7.59 28.86 -13.79
N ILE A 291 -6.89 27.81 -14.22
CA ILE A 291 -7.45 26.45 -14.15
C ILE A 291 -7.59 25.98 -12.69
N SER A 292 -6.62 26.31 -11.84
CA SER A 292 -6.64 25.93 -10.42
C SER A 292 -7.77 26.61 -9.63
N ASP A 293 -8.19 27.80 -10.04
CA ASP A 293 -9.33 28.51 -9.44
C ASP A 293 -10.67 27.87 -9.81
N HIS A 294 -10.77 27.28 -11.01
CA HIS A 294 -12.03 26.70 -11.52
C HIS A 294 -12.14 25.19 -11.32
N LYS A 295 -11.01 24.48 -11.14
CA LYS A 295 -10.96 23.03 -10.99
C LYS A 295 -10.22 22.67 -9.71
N PRO A 296 -10.88 21.94 -8.79
CA PRO A 296 -10.27 21.62 -7.51
C PRO A 296 -8.98 20.82 -7.73
N ARG A 297 -8.00 21.04 -6.85
CA ARG A 297 -6.73 20.31 -6.91
C ARG A 297 -6.84 18.89 -6.36
N ILE A 298 -7.93 18.61 -5.66
CA ILE A 298 -8.34 17.28 -5.24
C ILE A 298 -9.73 17.02 -5.82
N GLU A 299 -9.86 15.96 -6.59
CA GLU A 299 -11.15 15.49 -7.07
C GLU A 299 -11.47 14.14 -6.44
N LEU A 300 -12.62 14.07 -5.77
CA LEU A 300 -13.14 12.85 -5.19
C LEU A 300 -14.27 12.32 -6.07
N LEU A 301 -14.06 11.14 -6.64
CA LEU A 301 -15.05 10.37 -7.34
C LEU A 301 -15.55 9.26 -6.43
N VAL A 302 -16.83 9.29 -6.06
CA VAL A 302 -17.48 8.18 -5.37
C VAL A 302 -18.33 7.42 -6.37
N SER A 303 -18.16 6.09 -6.43
CA SER A 303 -19.03 5.24 -7.22
C SER A 303 -19.56 4.07 -6.40
N LYS A 304 -20.80 3.71 -6.68
CA LYS A 304 -21.49 2.59 -6.06
C LYS A 304 -21.88 1.57 -7.12
N ASN A 305 -21.53 0.29 -6.90
CA ASN A 305 -21.84 -0.83 -7.80
C ASN A 305 -21.38 -0.62 -9.25
N ASN A 306 -20.25 0.07 -9.47
CA ASN A 306 -19.64 0.17 -10.80
C ASN A 306 -18.92 -1.15 -11.14
N ILE A 307 -19.66 -2.07 -11.76
CA ILE A 307 -19.17 -3.43 -12.04
C ILE A 307 -17.95 -3.44 -12.97
N GLU A 308 -17.87 -2.51 -13.91
CA GLU A 308 -16.72 -2.40 -14.82
C GLU A 308 -15.44 -2.04 -14.06
N ALA A 309 -15.51 -1.05 -13.17
CA ALA A 309 -14.39 -0.67 -12.31
C ALA A 309 -13.96 -1.84 -11.41
N LEU A 310 -14.91 -2.62 -10.88
CA LEU A 310 -14.58 -3.80 -10.07
C LEU A 310 -13.86 -4.88 -10.87
N ARG A 311 -14.37 -5.23 -12.06
CA ARG A 311 -13.74 -6.25 -12.89
C ARG A 311 -12.32 -5.83 -13.27
N GLY A 312 -12.15 -4.57 -13.66
CA GLY A 312 -10.84 -3.99 -13.93
C GLY A 312 -9.90 -4.08 -12.71
N TYR A 313 -10.38 -3.71 -11.52
CA TYR A 313 -9.60 -3.81 -10.28
C TYR A 313 -9.21 -5.26 -9.95
N ASN A 314 -10.18 -6.18 -9.89
CA ASN A 314 -9.94 -7.57 -9.52
C ASN A 314 -9.04 -8.29 -10.53
N THR A 315 -9.23 -8.06 -11.83
CA THR A 315 -8.33 -8.60 -12.87
C THR A 315 -6.91 -8.10 -12.67
N GLN A 316 -6.71 -6.83 -12.34
CA GLN A 316 -5.37 -6.32 -12.06
C GLN A 316 -4.78 -6.85 -10.76
N VAL A 317 -5.59 -7.12 -9.73
CA VAL A 317 -5.12 -7.84 -8.53
C VAL A 317 -4.57 -9.22 -8.91
N VAL A 318 -5.30 -9.99 -9.70
CA VAL A 318 -4.87 -11.32 -10.20
C VAL A 318 -3.59 -11.20 -11.02
N TYR A 319 -3.56 -10.24 -11.96
CA TYR A 319 -2.44 -10.02 -12.85
C TYR A 319 -1.16 -9.59 -12.12
N GLN A 320 -1.27 -8.74 -11.10
CA GLN A 320 -0.12 -8.07 -10.49
C GLN A 320 0.33 -8.63 -9.14
N CYS A 321 -0.44 -9.49 -8.46
CA CYS A 321 -0.01 -10.18 -7.24
C CYS A 321 1.30 -10.97 -7.48
N HIS A 322 2.04 -11.40 -6.47
CA HIS A 322 3.25 -12.19 -6.67
C HIS A 322 2.95 -13.68 -6.88
N ILE A 323 2.16 -14.30 -6.01
CA ILE A 323 1.84 -15.72 -6.10
C ILE A 323 0.37 -15.96 -5.78
N HIS A 324 -0.19 -15.14 -4.89
CA HIS A 324 -1.52 -15.35 -4.37
C HIS A 324 -2.34 -14.07 -4.34
N PHE A 325 -3.65 -14.22 -4.50
CA PHE A 325 -4.61 -13.21 -4.09
C PHE A 325 -5.57 -13.82 -3.06
N PHE A 326 -6.31 -12.94 -2.40
CA PHE A 326 -7.17 -13.29 -1.29
C PHE A 326 -8.57 -12.69 -1.43
N SER A 327 -9.53 -13.33 -0.79
CA SER A 327 -10.93 -12.93 -0.89
C SER A 327 -11.74 -13.36 0.35
N ALA A 328 -12.81 -12.62 0.63
CA ALA A 328 -13.82 -13.00 1.62
C ALA A 328 -14.79 -14.08 1.09
N SER A 329 -14.84 -14.28 -0.24
CA SER A 329 -15.75 -15.22 -0.92
C SER A 329 -15.02 -16.03 -2.00
N THR A 330 -15.57 -17.19 -2.35
CA THR A 330 -15.12 -17.96 -3.52
C THR A 330 -15.78 -17.52 -4.83
N SER A 331 -16.69 -16.54 -4.77
CA SER A 331 -17.32 -15.92 -5.94
C SER A 331 -16.95 -14.43 -6.00
N PHE A 332 -16.43 -14.01 -7.14
CA PHE A 332 -15.99 -12.65 -7.44
C PHE A 332 -15.94 -12.44 -8.95
N LEU A 333 -15.92 -11.17 -9.37
CA LEU A 333 -15.94 -10.79 -10.78
C LEU A 333 -14.54 -10.50 -11.31
N LEU A 334 -14.28 -10.92 -12.56
CA LEU A 334 -13.10 -10.60 -13.36
C LEU A 334 -13.54 -10.12 -14.75
N ASN A 335 -12.64 -9.48 -15.50
CA ASN A 335 -12.78 -9.35 -16.95
C ASN A 335 -12.63 -10.75 -17.56
N ASN A 336 -13.66 -11.21 -18.27
CA ASN A 336 -13.63 -12.44 -19.06
C ASN A 336 -13.23 -12.14 -20.49
#